data_AF-A0A8T7HKF8-F1
#
_entry.id   AF-A0A8T7HKF8-F1
#
_cell.length_a   1.000
_cell.length_b   1.000
_cell.length_c   1.000
_cell.angle_alpha   90.00
_cell.angle_beta   90.00
_cell.angle_gamma   90.00
#
_symmetry.space_group_name_H-M   'P 1'
#
loop_
_entity.id
_entity.type
_entity.pdbx_description
1 polymer ?
#
loop_
_entity_poly.entity_id
_entity_poly.type
_entity_poly.pdbx_seq_one_letter_code
_entity_poly.pdbx_strand_id
1 'polypeptide(L)'
;MSKIVFRAVIEVAGKPKEHIEETLQNYVETLRKDDRYKIVREVFADVKKHEDAEDFWACFAEVEVETEDLVHLTHFGFEFMPAMIEVIEPQELKFSQTEFSEYLSDLQLKLHEVDMIAKQVKMENDSIKLNMTGLLGNYVRVLLHQGNKTSEQLSGITGVHQDLLEDFLDKMIDDGKIDLKEGIYFLK
;
A
#
# COMPACT_ATOMS: atom_id res chain seq x y z
N MET A 1 -24.76 -24.05 14.41
CA MET A 1 -25.13 -23.50 13.09
C MET A 1 -24.61 -24.44 12.01
N SER A 2 -25.13 -24.37 10.79
CA SER A 2 -24.50 -25.03 9.65
C SER A 2 -23.15 -24.38 9.39
N LYS A 3 -22.09 -25.19 9.25
CA LYS A 3 -20.74 -24.70 8.94
C LYS A 3 -20.74 -24.00 7.58
N ILE A 4 -19.88 -23.00 7.44
CA ILE A 4 -19.69 -22.26 6.19
C ILE A 4 -18.45 -22.85 5.50
N VAL A 5 -18.62 -23.29 4.26
CA VAL A 5 -17.52 -23.70 3.40
C VAL A 5 -17.38 -22.67 2.30
N PHE A 6 -16.18 -22.12 2.14
CA PHE A 6 -15.90 -21.10 1.15
C PHE A 6 -14.59 -21.40 0.44
N ARG A 7 -14.47 -20.90 -0.78
CA ARG A 7 -13.25 -20.87 -1.56
C ARG A 7 -12.64 -19.48 -1.51
N ALA A 8 -11.33 -19.42 -1.38
CA ALA A 8 -10.59 -18.18 -1.46
C ALA A 8 -9.37 -18.32 -2.35
N VAL A 9 -9.01 -17.24 -3.03
CA VAL A 9 -7.77 -17.13 -3.82
C VAL A 9 -6.85 -16.16 -3.12
N ILE A 10 -5.73 -16.66 -2.60
CA ILE A 10 -4.68 -15.87 -1.97
C ILE A 10 -3.60 -15.65 -3.02
N GLU A 11 -3.31 -14.39 -3.34
CA GLU A 11 -2.31 -14.01 -4.34
C GLU A 11 -1.14 -13.29 -3.66
N VAL A 12 0.08 -13.64 -4.07
CA VAL A 12 1.30 -12.96 -3.65
C VAL A 12 2.06 -12.56 -4.90
N ALA A 13 2.40 -11.28 -5.00
CA ALA A 13 3.19 -10.73 -6.09
C ALA A 13 4.33 -9.85 -5.55
N GLY A 14 5.51 -9.94 -6.17
CA GLY A 14 6.68 -9.21 -5.68
C GLY A 14 8.01 -9.60 -6.34
N LYS A 15 9.10 -9.37 -5.61
CA LYS A 15 10.49 -9.68 -5.97
C LYS A 15 11.26 -10.14 -4.73
N PRO A 16 12.23 -11.07 -4.82
CA PRO A 16 12.56 -11.99 -5.91
C PRO A 16 11.62 -13.22 -5.92
N LYS A 17 11.71 -14.05 -6.98
CA LYS A 17 10.85 -15.22 -7.19
C LYS A 17 10.78 -16.17 -5.97
N GLU A 18 11.93 -16.46 -5.37
CA GLU A 18 12.07 -17.45 -4.30
C GLU A 18 11.28 -17.05 -3.05
N HIS A 19 11.25 -15.76 -2.72
CA HIS A 19 10.51 -15.27 -1.55
C HIS A 19 9.00 -15.32 -1.73
N ILE A 20 8.50 -15.36 -2.97
CA ILE A 20 7.07 -15.33 -3.24
C ILE A 20 6.43 -16.69 -2.97
N GLU A 21 7.08 -17.78 -3.41
CA GLU A 21 6.63 -19.15 -3.13
C GLU A 21 6.64 -19.43 -1.62
N GLU A 22 7.74 -19.08 -0.95
CA GLU A 22 7.88 -19.24 0.50
C GLU A 22 6.83 -18.42 1.27
N THR A 23 6.59 -17.18 0.84
CA THR A 23 5.58 -16.32 1.47
C THR A 23 4.18 -16.90 1.33
N LEU A 24 3.80 -17.37 0.14
CA LEU A 24 2.49 -17.98 -0.09
C LEU A 24 2.33 -19.27 0.75
N GLN A 25 3.38 -20.08 0.85
CA GLN A 25 3.37 -21.26 1.72
C GLN A 25 3.18 -20.88 3.19
N ASN A 26 3.89 -19.85 3.67
CA ASN A 26 3.76 -19.36 5.04
C ASN A 26 2.35 -18.84 5.36
N TYR A 27 1.67 -18.19 4.40
CA TYR A 27 0.28 -17.79 4.56
C TYR A 27 -0.64 -19.00 4.76
N VAL A 28 -0.51 -20.02 3.91
CA VAL A 28 -1.33 -21.23 4.02
C VAL A 28 -0.99 -22.02 5.29
N GLU A 29 0.29 -22.05 5.71
CA GLU A 29 0.67 -22.66 6.99
C GLU A 29 0.09 -21.92 8.20
N THR A 30 0.04 -20.59 8.15
CA THR A 30 -0.58 -19.78 9.21
C THR A 30 -2.07 -20.09 9.29
N LEU A 31 -2.75 -20.19 8.14
CA LEU A 31 -4.14 -20.60 8.06
C LEU A 31 -4.38 -22.01 8.65
N ARG A 32 -3.46 -22.96 8.42
CA ARG A 32 -3.55 -24.32 9.00
C ARG A 32 -3.41 -24.37 10.52
N LYS A 33 -2.72 -23.41 11.12
CA LYS A 33 -2.47 -23.35 12.57
C LYS A 33 -3.59 -22.64 13.34
N ASP A 34 -4.54 -22.06 12.63
CA ASP A 34 -5.63 -21.30 13.20
C ASP A 34 -6.87 -22.17 13.41
N ASP A 35 -7.24 -22.38 14.66
CA ASP A 35 -8.36 -23.24 15.04
C ASP A 35 -9.72 -22.75 14.53
N ARG A 36 -9.84 -21.49 14.08
CA ARG A 36 -11.06 -20.93 13.46
C ARG A 36 -11.34 -21.48 12.06
N TYR A 37 -10.33 -22.06 11.43
CA TYR A 37 -10.37 -22.47 10.03
C TYR A 37 -9.91 -23.91 9.86
N LYS A 38 -10.61 -24.63 8.99
CA LYS A 38 -10.21 -25.97 8.58
C LYS A 38 -10.07 -26.00 7.06
N ILE A 39 -8.84 -26.15 6.58
CA ILE A 39 -8.58 -26.31 5.15
C ILE A 39 -9.12 -27.68 4.70
N VAL A 40 -10.06 -27.64 3.76
CA VAL A 40 -10.66 -28.81 3.11
C VAL A 40 -9.85 -29.20 1.88
N ARG A 41 -9.38 -28.21 1.12
CA ARG A 41 -8.59 -28.39 -0.09
C ARG A 41 -7.68 -27.19 -0.31
N GLU A 42 -6.53 -27.43 -0.93
CA GLU A 42 -5.60 -26.39 -1.35
C GLU A 42 -4.97 -26.77 -2.70
N VAL A 43 -4.76 -25.77 -3.55
CA VAL A 43 -4.10 -25.91 -4.85
C VAL A 43 -3.18 -24.71 -5.02
N PHE A 44 -1.88 -24.95 -5.14
CA PHE A 44 -0.89 -23.93 -5.44
C PHE A 44 -0.67 -23.87 -6.95
N ALA A 45 -0.71 -22.65 -7.50
CA ALA A 45 -0.34 -22.41 -8.89
C ALA A 45 1.15 -22.08 -9.00
N ASP A 46 1.75 -22.47 -10.14
CA ASP A 46 3.14 -22.15 -10.44
C ASP A 46 3.37 -20.64 -10.52
N VAL A 47 4.53 -20.18 -10.05
CA VAL A 47 4.91 -18.78 -10.17
C VAL A 47 5.06 -18.38 -11.63
N LYS A 48 4.36 -17.31 -12.00
CA LYS A 48 4.46 -16.69 -13.32
C LYS A 48 5.18 -15.36 -13.21
N LYS A 49 6.02 -15.08 -14.21
CA LYS A 49 6.60 -13.74 -14.38
C LYS A 49 5.51 -12.82 -14.92
N HIS A 50 5.39 -11.63 -14.36
CA HIS A 50 4.46 -10.63 -14.84
C HIS A 50 4.94 -10.10 -16.19
N GLU A 51 4.04 -9.99 -17.17
CA GLU A 51 4.40 -9.62 -18.55
C GLU A 51 4.89 -8.17 -18.64
N ASP A 52 4.31 -7.27 -17.85
CA ASP A 52 4.56 -5.82 -17.92
C ASP A 52 5.68 -5.28 -17.01
N ALA A 53 6.33 -6.13 -16.20
CA ALA A 53 7.33 -5.67 -15.24
C ALA A 53 8.55 -6.59 -15.18
N GLU A 54 9.73 -6.03 -15.47
CA GLU A 54 11.00 -6.74 -15.30
C GLU A 54 11.15 -7.20 -13.85
N ASP A 55 11.54 -8.45 -13.68
CA ASP A 55 11.75 -9.11 -12.39
C ASP A 55 10.58 -8.99 -11.42
N PHE A 56 9.34 -9.03 -11.91
CA PHE A 56 8.16 -9.13 -11.06
C PHE A 56 7.50 -10.49 -11.27
N TRP A 57 7.17 -11.16 -10.19
CA TRP A 57 6.57 -12.49 -10.21
C TRP A 57 5.30 -12.49 -9.39
N ALA A 58 4.38 -13.39 -9.74
CA ALA A 58 3.14 -13.61 -9.01
C ALA A 58 2.85 -15.10 -8.93
N CYS A 59 2.28 -15.52 -7.81
CA CYS A 59 1.68 -16.84 -7.64
C CYS A 59 0.40 -16.73 -6.82
N PHE A 60 -0.43 -17.75 -6.91
CA PHE A 60 -1.67 -17.79 -6.14
C PHE A 60 -1.90 -19.20 -5.59
N ALA A 61 -2.56 -19.27 -4.45
CA ALA A 61 -3.13 -20.48 -3.89
C ALA A 61 -4.65 -20.36 -3.87
N GLU A 62 -5.33 -21.37 -4.39
CA GLU A 62 -6.76 -21.57 -4.18
C GLU A 62 -6.94 -22.47 -2.96
N VAL A 63 -7.67 -22.00 -1.95
CA VAL A 63 -7.97 -22.74 -0.73
C VAL A 63 -9.48 -22.87 -0.56
N GLU A 64 -9.96 -24.07 -0.22
CA GLU A 64 -11.31 -24.30 0.26
C GLU A 64 -11.24 -24.50 1.77
N VAL A 65 -11.99 -23.68 2.50
CA VAL A 65 -11.90 -23.53 3.96
C VAL A 65 -13.28 -23.67 4.57
N GLU A 66 -13.35 -24.42 5.66
CA GLU A 66 -14.52 -24.58 6.52
C GLU A 66 -14.35 -23.69 7.76
N THR A 67 -15.40 -22.93 8.11
CA THR A 67 -15.46 -22.08 9.30
C THR A 67 -16.83 -22.15 9.98
N GLU A 68 -16.91 -21.74 11.24
CA GLU A 68 -18.12 -21.91 12.06
C GLU A 68 -19.18 -20.82 11.86
N ASP A 69 -18.76 -19.59 11.55
CA ASP A 69 -19.64 -18.42 11.46
C ASP A 69 -19.11 -17.34 10.51
N LEU A 70 -19.95 -16.33 10.26
CA LEU A 70 -19.65 -15.24 9.34
C LEU A 70 -18.60 -14.26 9.89
N VAL A 71 -18.47 -14.16 11.21
CA VAL A 71 -17.48 -13.29 11.85
C VAL A 71 -16.08 -13.81 11.54
N HIS A 72 -15.86 -15.12 11.67
CA HIS A 72 -14.62 -15.77 11.24
C HIS A 72 -14.36 -15.62 9.74
N LEU A 73 -15.37 -15.74 8.87
CA LEU A 73 -15.18 -15.47 7.44
C LEU A 73 -14.73 -14.02 7.17
N THR A 74 -15.25 -13.08 7.94
CA THR A 74 -14.89 -11.66 7.83
C THR A 74 -13.45 -11.43 8.29
N HIS A 75 -13.06 -12.03 9.41
CA HIS A 75 -11.67 -12.01 9.89
C HIS A 75 -10.72 -12.65 8.88
N PHE A 76 -11.11 -13.75 8.25
CA PHE A 76 -10.33 -14.34 7.17
C PHE A 76 -10.09 -13.34 6.04
N GLY A 77 -11.16 -12.65 5.63
CA GLY A 77 -11.10 -11.58 4.64
C GLY A 77 -10.09 -10.50 5.01
N PHE A 78 -10.04 -10.07 6.27
CA PHE A 78 -9.13 -9.02 6.76
C PHE A 78 -7.68 -9.46 7.00
N GLU A 79 -7.47 -10.68 7.48
CA GLU A 79 -6.15 -11.19 7.88
C GLU A 79 -5.37 -11.73 6.68
N PHE A 80 -6.04 -12.43 5.77
CA PHE A 80 -5.41 -13.08 4.62
C PHE A 80 -5.57 -12.29 3.32
N MET A 81 -6.39 -11.23 3.31
CA MET A 81 -6.61 -10.32 2.17
C MET A 81 -6.73 -11.06 0.82
N PRO A 82 -7.61 -12.06 0.69
CA PRO A 82 -7.72 -12.83 -0.54
C PRO A 82 -8.22 -11.94 -1.68
N ALA A 83 -7.80 -12.25 -2.90
CA ALA A 83 -8.29 -11.59 -4.11
C ALA A 83 -9.77 -11.92 -4.38
N MET A 84 -10.25 -13.06 -3.88
CA MET A 84 -11.63 -13.51 -4.03
C MET A 84 -12.04 -14.38 -2.85
N ILE A 85 -13.31 -14.27 -2.44
CA ILE A 85 -14.00 -15.21 -1.56
C ILE A 85 -15.32 -15.62 -2.23
N GLU A 86 -15.59 -16.93 -2.30
CA GLU A 86 -16.82 -17.51 -2.81
C GLU A 86 -17.39 -18.50 -1.79
N VAL A 87 -18.60 -18.28 -1.30
CA VAL A 87 -19.26 -19.22 -0.38
C VAL A 87 -19.84 -20.39 -1.19
N ILE A 88 -19.39 -21.60 -0.88
CA ILE A 88 -19.84 -22.86 -1.52
C ILE A 88 -21.05 -23.41 -0.77
N GLU A 89 -20.97 -23.46 0.56
CA GLU A 89 -22.05 -23.94 1.43
C GLU A 89 -22.16 -23.09 2.70
N PRO A 90 -23.36 -22.94 3.29
CA PRO A 90 -24.66 -23.36 2.76
C PRO A 90 -25.19 -22.42 1.66
N GLN A 91 -26.20 -22.85 0.90
CA GLN A 91 -26.87 -21.99 -0.09
C GLN A 91 -27.60 -20.79 0.54
N GLU A 92 -28.12 -20.97 1.75
CA GLU A 92 -28.77 -19.91 2.53
C GLU A 92 -28.03 -19.72 3.85
N LEU A 93 -27.52 -18.50 4.06
CA LEU A 93 -26.99 -18.08 5.36
C LEU A 93 -28.16 -17.57 6.22
N LYS A 94 -28.32 -18.14 7.41
CA LYS A 94 -29.33 -17.72 8.38
C LYS A 94 -28.63 -17.13 9.60
N PHE A 95 -28.97 -15.90 9.91
CA PHE A 95 -28.39 -15.15 11.03
C PHE A 95 -29.50 -14.49 11.84
N SER A 96 -29.27 -14.38 13.15
CA SER A 96 -30.09 -13.58 14.04
C SER A 96 -29.83 -12.08 13.83
N GLN A 97 -30.74 -11.23 14.32
CA GLN A 97 -30.54 -9.79 14.29
C GLN A 97 -29.28 -9.36 15.05
N THR A 98 -28.95 -10.05 16.15
CA THR A 98 -27.74 -9.81 16.94
C THR A 98 -26.48 -10.12 16.15
N GLU A 99 -26.38 -11.33 15.57
CA GLU A 99 -25.22 -11.75 14.77
C GLU A 99 -24.98 -10.83 13.57
N PHE A 100 -26.04 -10.43 12.89
CA PHE A 100 -25.91 -9.51 11.75
C PHE A 100 -25.45 -8.11 12.18
N SER A 101 -25.91 -7.65 13.35
CA SER A 101 -25.48 -6.36 13.91
C SER A 101 -24.01 -6.39 14.34
N GLU A 102 -23.56 -7.50 14.95
CA GLU A 102 -22.15 -7.74 15.29
C GLU A 102 -21.27 -7.74 14.04
N TYR A 103 -21.65 -8.52 13.01
CA TYR A 103 -20.96 -8.53 11.72
C TYR A 103 -20.79 -7.13 11.11
N LEU A 104 -21.87 -6.34 11.06
CA LEU A 104 -21.80 -4.97 10.51
C LEU A 104 -20.91 -4.06 11.36
N SER A 105 -20.93 -4.24 12.68
CA SER A 105 -20.12 -3.44 13.60
C SER A 105 -18.64 -3.75 13.44
N ASP A 106 -18.27 -5.02 13.30
CA ASP A 106 -16.88 -5.44 13.08
C ASP A 106 -16.35 -4.97 11.72
N LEU A 107 -17.18 -5.07 10.67
CA LEU A 107 -16.86 -4.53 9.35
C LEU A 107 -16.63 -3.02 9.41
N GLN A 108 -17.50 -2.28 10.11
CA GLN A 108 -17.36 -0.82 10.29
C GLN A 108 -16.11 -0.45 11.09
N LEU A 109 -15.80 -1.20 12.15
CA LEU A 109 -14.60 -1.01 12.94
C LEU A 109 -13.36 -1.13 12.07
N LYS A 110 -13.26 -2.19 11.26
CA LYS A 110 -12.12 -2.42 10.36
C LYS A 110 -11.99 -1.33 9.29
N LEU A 111 -13.10 -0.91 8.69
CA LEU A 111 -13.08 0.20 7.73
C LEU A 111 -12.65 1.52 8.36
N HIS A 112 -13.10 1.80 9.60
CA HIS A 112 -12.69 2.98 10.35
C HIS A 112 -11.20 2.94 10.71
N GLU A 113 -10.66 1.79 11.13
CA GLU A 113 -9.23 1.59 11.37
C GLU A 113 -8.40 1.90 10.11
N VAL A 114 -8.79 1.36 8.96
CA VAL A 114 -8.11 1.60 7.68
C VAL A 114 -8.17 3.07 7.27
N ASP A 115 -9.33 3.72 7.40
CA ASP A 115 -9.49 5.15 7.10
C ASP A 115 -8.62 6.03 8.01
N MET A 116 -8.51 5.70 9.30
CA MET A 116 -7.65 6.41 10.23
C MET A 116 -6.17 6.29 9.88
N ILE A 117 -5.70 5.08 9.53
CA ILE A 117 -4.32 4.86 9.07
C ILE A 117 -4.04 5.68 7.80
N ALA A 118 -4.95 5.63 6.82
CA ALA A 118 -4.80 6.38 5.57
C ALA A 118 -4.74 7.90 5.81
N LYS A 119 -5.60 8.43 6.68
CA LYS A 119 -5.59 9.85 7.08
C LYS A 119 -4.30 10.23 7.79
N GLN A 120 -3.83 9.40 8.72
CA GLN A 120 -2.58 9.65 9.43
C GLN A 120 -1.39 9.70 8.46
N VAL A 121 -1.25 8.70 7.59
CA VAL A 121 -0.18 8.66 6.56
C VAL A 121 -0.24 9.89 5.66
N LYS A 122 -1.44 10.31 5.25
CA LYS A 122 -1.61 11.54 4.46
C LYS A 122 -1.15 12.77 5.22
N MET A 123 -1.57 12.94 6.48
CA MET A 123 -1.18 14.08 7.32
C MET A 123 0.33 14.15 7.54
N GLU A 124 0.96 13.01 7.84
CA GLU A 124 2.41 12.91 7.99
C GLU A 124 3.13 13.26 6.69
N ASN A 125 2.68 12.73 5.56
CA ASN A 125 3.25 13.01 4.25
C ASN A 125 3.11 14.49 3.86
N ASP A 126 1.94 15.09 4.10
CA ASP A 126 1.69 16.51 3.85
C ASP A 126 2.59 17.40 4.73
N SER A 127 2.79 17.04 6.00
CA SER A 127 3.71 17.74 6.91
C SER A 127 5.17 17.62 6.47
N ILE A 128 5.61 16.42 6.07
CA ILE A 128 6.95 16.16 5.56
C ILE A 128 7.19 16.98 4.29
N LYS A 129 6.25 16.96 3.34
CA LYS A 129 6.34 17.75 2.10
C LYS A 129 6.47 19.23 2.38
N LEU A 130 5.68 19.77 3.30
CA LEU A 130 5.75 21.17 3.70
C LEU A 130 7.15 21.52 4.26
N ASN A 131 7.65 20.71 5.19
CA ASN A 131 8.95 20.93 5.82
C ASN A 131 10.11 20.78 4.83
N MET A 132 10.06 19.77 3.96
CA MET A 132 11.06 19.54 2.91
C MET A 132 11.09 20.68 1.89
N THR A 133 9.93 21.20 1.50
CA THR A 133 9.80 22.37 0.61
C THR A 133 10.46 23.60 1.25
N GLY A 134 10.20 23.84 2.54
CA GLY A 134 10.81 24.93 3.28
C GLY A 134 12.33 24.77 3.43
N LEU A 135 12.80 23.56 3.73
CA LEU A 135 14.22 23.25 3.86
C LEU A 135 14.96 23.43 2.53
N LEU A 136 14.41 22.92 1.42
CA LEU A 136 14.97 23.10 0.08
C LEU A 136 15.02 24.59 -0.29
N GLY A 137 13.94 25.34 -0.05
CA GLY A 137 13.91 26.78 -0.32
C GLY A 137 14.97 27.54 0.48
N ASN A 138 15.13 27.22 1.77
CA ASN A 138 16.20 27.81 2.59
C ASN A 138 17.59 27.41 2.10
N TYR A 139 17.76 26.15 1.68
CA TYR A 139 19.04 25.66 1.19
C TYR A 139 19.45 26.37 -0.11
N VAL A 140 18.54 26.48 -1.08
CA VAL A 140 18.74 27.26 -2.32
C VAL A 140 19.12 28.70 -1.99
N ARG A 141 18.43 29.36 -1.06
CA ARG A 141 18.77 30.74 -0.66
C ARG A 141 20.17 30.85 -0.08
N VAL A 142 20.60 29.91 0.75
CA VAL A 142 21.98 29.86 1.28
C VAL A 142 22.99 29.68 0.15
N LEU A 143 22.71 28.78 -0.80
CA LEU A 143 23.59 28.55 -1.95
C LEU A 143 23.71 29.79 -2.84
N LEU A 144 22.61 30.48 -3.11
CA LEU A 144 22.59 31.72 -3.89
C LEU A 144 23.23 32.90 -3.14
N HIS A 145 23.19 32.91 -1.81
CA HIS A 145 23.92 33.90 -1.01
C HIS A 145 25.45 33.72 -1.09
N GLN A 146 25.93 32.49 -1.26
CA GLN A 146 27.35 32.19 -1.47
C GLN A 146 27.83 32.49 -2.90
N GLY A 147 26.91 32.69 -3.83
CA GLY A 147 27.18 33.04 -5.21
C GLY A 147 26.07 32.56 -6.13
N ASN A 148 25.82 33.32 -7.19
CA ASN A 148 24.80 32.99 -8.18
C ASN A 148 25.11 31.67 -8.88
N LYS A 149 24.09 30.87 -9.18
CA LYS A 149 24.24 29.51 -9.73
C LYS A 149 23.24 29.24 -10.85
N THR A 150 23.59 28.31 -11.73
CA THR A 150 22.64 27.75 -12.71
C THR A 150 21.79 26.64 -12.08
N SER A 151 20.71 26.26 -12.76
CA SER A 151 19.86 25.12 -12.37
C SER A 151 20.67 23.83 -12.21
N GLU A 152 21.54 23.51 -13.17
CA GLU A 152 22.41 22.33 -13.15
C GLU A 152 23.32 22.28 -11.91
N GLN A 153 23.92 23.43 -11.54
CA GLN A 153 24.76 23.53 -10.35
C GLN A 153 23.95 23.35 -9.07
N LEU A 154 22.74 23.93 -9.00
CA LEU A 154 21.85 23.75 -7.85
C LEU A 154 21.34 22.30 -7.75
N SER A 155 21.03 21.66 -8.87
CA SER A 155 20.62 20.25 -8.93
C SER A 155 21.73 19.33 -8.39
N GLY A 156 22.97 19.51 -8.85
CA GLY A 156 24.11 18.73 -8.39
C GLY A 156 24.42 18.88 -6.89
N ILE A 157 24.15 20.06 -6.31
CA ILE A 157 24.40 20.33 -4.88
C ILE A 157 23.22 19.86 -4.01
N THR A 158 21.99 20.10 -4.45
CA THR A 158 20.77 19.78 -3.68
C THR A 158 20.38 18.31 -3.76
N GLY A 159 20.87 17.59 -4.79
CA GLY A 159 20.48 16.21 -5.07
C GLY A 159 19.06 16.08 -5.63
N VAL A 160 18.42 17.18 -6.00
CA VAL A 160 17.09 17.21 -6.64
C VAL A 160 17.28 17.12 -8.15
N HIS A 161 16.49 16.26 -8.81
CA HIS A 161 16.51 16.14 -10.26
C HIS A 161 16.23 17.50 -10.92
N GLN A 162 16.97 17.83 -11.97
CA GLN A 162 16.97 19.17 -12.57
C GLN A 162 15.55 19.65 -12.93
N ASP A 163 14.78 18.85 -13.66
CA ASP A 163 13.39 19.21 -14.04
C ASP A 163 12.51 19.57 -12.84
N LEU A 164 12.59 18.77 -11.76
CA LEU A 164 11.81 19.01 -10.53
C LEU A 164 12.30 20.24 -9.77
N LEU A 165 13.60 20.53 -9.86
CA LEU A 165 14.19 21.70 -9.25
C LEU A 165 13.79 22.97 -10.01
N GLU A 166 13.74 22.94 -11.33
CA GLU A 166 13.29 24.06 -12.16
C GLU A 166 11.83 24.43 -11.84
N ASP A 167 10.93 23.43 -11.78
CA ASP A 167 9.54 23.62 -11.34
C ASP A 167 9.45 24.27 -9.93
N PHE A 168 10.39 23.95 -9.05
CA PHE A 168 10.46 24.52 -7.71
C PHE A 168 11.03 25.95 -7.71
N LEU A 169 12.07 26.22 -8.50
CA LEU A 169 12.68 27.54 -8.64
C LEU A 169 11.71 28.53 -9.28
N ASP A 170 10.90 28.10 -10.25
CA ASP A 170 9.85 28.93 -10.85
C ASP A 170 8.85 29.39 -9.80
N LYS A 171 8.40 28.49 -8.91
CA LYS A 171 7.56 28.89 -7.76
C LYS A 171 8.27 29.87 -6.82
N MET A 172 9.58 29.74 -6.62
CA MET A 172 10.34 30.70 -5.81
C MET A 172 10.49 32.06 -6.49
N ILE A 173 10.52 32.11 -7.83
CA ILE A 173 10.48 33.35 -8.61
C ILE A 173 9.10 34.00 -8.48
N ASP A 174 8.03 33.23 -8.62
CA ASP A 174 6.65 33.69 -8.46
C ASP A 174 6.40 34.24 -7.04
N ASP A 175 6.96 33.59 -6.02
CA ASP A 175 6.96 34.05 -4.63
C ASP A 175 7.85 35.29 -4.39
N GLY A 176 8.61 35.74 -5.40
CA GLY A 176 9.51 36.89 -5.32
C GLY A 176 10.74 36.68 -4.44
N LYS A 177 11.15 35.44 -4.18
CA LYS A 177 12.30 35.10 -3.31
C LYS A 177 13.63 35.10 -4.04
N ILE A 178 13.61 34.80 -5.33
CA ILE A 178 14.78 34.75 -6.22
C ILE A 178 14.41 35.37 -7.58
N ASP A 179 15.39 35.60 -8.43
CA ASP A 179 15.19 36.12 -9.78
C ASP A 179 16.20 35.45 -10.75
N LEU A 180 15.92 35.50 -12.05
CA LEU A 180 16.61 34.75 -13.11
C LEU A 180 16.99 35.69 -14.27
N LYS A 181 18.27 35.68 -14.67
CA LYS A 181 18.85 36.50 -15.75
C LYS A 181 19.90 35.65 -16.44
N GLU A 182 19.78 35.57 -17.77
CA GLU A 182 20.74 34.85 -18.62
C GLU A 182 21.02 33.40 -18.14
N GLY A 183 20.00 32.71 -17.61
CA GLY A 183 20.13 31.33 -17.11
C GLY A 183 20.80 31.17 -15.74
N ILE A 184 21.05 32.28 -15.04
CA ILE A 184 21.67 32.29 -13.71
C ILE A 184 20.66 32.82 -12.69
N TYR A 185 20.43 32.06 -11.63
CA TYR A 185 19.57 32.44 -10.52
C TYR A 185 20.34 33.29 -9.50
N PHE A 186 19.66 34.29 -8.93
CA PHE A 186 20.20 35.16 -7.89
C PHE A 186 19.15 35.43 -6.81
N LEU A 187 19.65 35.73 -5.62
CA LEU A 187 18.83 36.14 -4.50
C LEU A 187 18.29 37.55 -4.76
N LYS A 188 17.00 37.77 -4.45
CA LYS A 188 16.38 39.09 -4.50
C LYS A 188 16.57 39.86 -3.20
#